data_AF-A0A239GFG4-F1
#
_entry.id   AF-A0A239GFG4-F1
#
_cell.length_a   1.000
_cell.length_b   1.000
_cell.length_c   1.000
_cell.angle_alpha   90.00
_cell.angle_beta   90.00
_cell.angle_gamma   90.00
#
_symmetry.space_group_name_H-M   'P 1'
#
loop_
_entity.id
_entity.type
_entity.pdbx_description
1 polymer ?
#
loop_
_entity_poly.entity_id
_entity_poly.type
_entity_poly.pdbx_seq_one_letter_code
_entity_poly.pdbx_strand_id
1 'polypeptide(L)'
;MKKTLAQMEDRESSARIDDIAALWVARMEARPLSAEEDSELDAWLAADIRRQGAFARAWAVSLQMAKAQALGRDFFTDPDQE
;
A
#
# COMPACT_ATOMS: atom_id res chain seq x y z
N MET A 1 13.11 30.43 -19.53
CA MET A 1 13.07 29.50 -18.38
C MET A 1 11.78 28.69 -18.47
N LYS A 2 11.80 27.49 -19.09
CA LYS A 2 10.60 26.64 -19.28
C LYS A 2 10.80 25.20 -18.77
N LYS A 3 11.91 24.93 -18.07
CA LYS A 3 12.34 23.57 -17.74
C LYS A 3 11.81 23.02 -16.40
N THR A 4 11.08 23.82 -15.63
CA THR A 4 10.73 23.44 -14.25
C THR A 4 9.40 22.69 -14.15
N LEU A 5 8.40 23.05 -14.96
CA LEU A 5 7.07 22.43 -14.88
C LEU A 5 7.01 21.06 -15.56
N ALA A 6 7.62 20.93 -16.74
CA ALA A 6 7.69 19.64 -17.45
C ALA A 6 8.51 18.58 -16.68
N GLN A 7 9.51 18.99 -15.89
CA GLN A 7 10.31 18.05 -15.09
C GLN A 7 9.63 17.64 -13.76
N MET A 8 8.57 18.35 -13.36
CA MET A 8 7.72 18.01 -12.21
C MET A 8 6.55 17.11 -12.59
N GLU A 9 6.09 17.14 -13.85
CA GLU A 9 5.08 16.21 -14.38
C GLU A 9 5.69 14.88 -14.86
N ASP A 10 6.96 14.87 -15.30
CA ASP A 10 7.67 13.68 -15.79
C ASP A 10 8.15 12.73 -14.68
N ARG A 11 8.29 13.23 -13.45
CA ARG A 11 8.56 12.41 -12.27
C ARG A 11 7.27 12.15 -11.52
N GLU A 12 6.87 10.88 -11.45
CA GLU A 12 5.82 10.47 -10.53
C GLU A 12 6.10 11.03 -9.12
N SER A 13 5.15 11.78 -8.58
CA SER A 13 5.30 12.40 -7.27
C SER A 13 5.36 11.31 -6.19
N SER A 14 6.09 11.58 -5.10
CA SER A 14 6.16 10.62 -3.98
C SER A 14 4.76 10.27 -3.46
N ALA A 15 3.87 11.26 -3.37
CA ALA A 15 2.49 11.04 -2.93
C ALA A 15 1.74 10.08 -3.86
N ARG A 16 1.89 10.21 -5.18
CA ARG A 16 1.25 9.29 -6.13
C ARG A 16 1.80 7.87 -6.02
N ILE A 17 3.11 7.73 -5.81
CA ILE A 17 3.74 6.43 -5.59
C ILE A 17 3.20 5.79 -4.29
N ASP A 18 3.07 6.57 -3.21
CA ASP A 18 2.51 6.11 -1.95
C ASP A 18 1.03 5.70 -2.08
N ASP A 19 0.22 6.44 -2.84
CA ASP A 19 -1.18 6.11 -3.12
C ASP A 19 -1.30 4.79 -3.90
N ILE A 20 -0.52 4.61 -4.96
CA ILE A 20 -0.54 3.38 -5.75
C ILE A 20 -0.05 2.19 -4.91
N ALA A 21 0.99 2.38 -4.09
CA ALA A 21 1.45 1.35 -3.15
C ALA A 21 0.33 0.92 -2.20
N ALA A 22 -0.39 1.87 -1.59
CA ALA A 22 -1.50 1.57 -0.69
C ALA A 22 -2.63 0.81 -1.39
N LEU A 23 -2.95 1.14 -2.64
CA LEU A 23 -3.96 0.43 -3.43
C LEU A 23 -3.57 -1.02 -3.72
N TRP A 24 -2.30 -1.28 -4.03
CA TRP A 24 -1.82 -2.65 -4.23
C TRP A 24 -1.92 -3.49 -2.96
N VAL A 25 -1.49 -2.94 -1.82
CA VAL A 25 -1.62 -3.63 -0.52
C VAL A 25 -3.08 -3.91 -0.18
N ALA A 26 -3.97 -2.92 -0.34
CA ALA A 26 -5.40 -3.09 -0.10
C ALA A 26 -6.02 -4.19 -0.99
N ARG A 27 -5.58 -4.31 -2.25
CA ARG A 27 -6.03 -5.37 -3.15
C ARG A 27 -5.58 -6.76 -2.69
N MET A 28 -4.32 -6.89 -2.27
CA MET A 28 -3.76 -8.15 -1.76
C MET A 28 -4.43 -8.62 -0.45
N GLU A 29 -4.75 -7.69 0.43
CA GLU A 29 -5.46 -7.99 1.68
C GLU A 29 -6.92 -8.40 1.44
N ALA A 30 -7.55 -7.85 0.39
CA ALA A 30 -8.92 -8.20 0.04
C ALA A 30 -9.02 -9.59 -0.62
N ARG A 31 -8.03 -9.97 -1.44
CA ARG A 31 -7.98 -11.26 -2.13
C ARG A 31 -6.59 -11.56 -2.70
N PRO A 32 -6.30 -12.84 -3.02
CA PRO A 32 -5.17 -13.17 -3.87
C PRO A 32 -5.21 -12.41 -5.21
N LEU A 33 -4.05 -11.97 -5.68
CA LEU A 33 -3.90 -11.36 -7.01
C LEU A 33 -4.09 -12.43 -8.11
N SER A 34 -4.56 -11.99 -9.27
CA SER A 34 -4.49 -12.80 -10.48
C SER A 34 -3.06 -12.81 -11.03
N ALA A 35 -2.73 -13.76 -11.91
CA ALA A 35 -1.41 -13.80 -12.55
C ALA A 35 -1.08 -12.53 -13.36
N GLU A 36 -2.11 -11.88 -13.92
CA GLU A 36 -1.96 -10.60 -14.61
C GLU A 36 -1.63 -9.47 -13.62
N GLU A 37 -2.36 -9.41 -12.51
CA GLU A 37 -2.12 -8.41 -11.47
C GLU A 37 -0.77 -8.58 -10.75
N ASP A 38 -0.32 -9.83 -10.54
CA ASP A 38 1.02 -10.11 -10.04
C ASP A 38 2.08 -9.58 -11.01
N SER A 39 1.91 -9.84 -12.32
CA SER A 39 2.83 -9.34 -13.35
C SER A 39 2.84 -7.81 -13.45
N GLU A 40 1.69 -7.17 -13.30
CA GLU A 40 1.55 -5.72 -13.24
C GLU A 40 2.24 -5.12 -12.01
N LEU A 41 2.06 -5.74 -10.84
CA LEU A 41 2.70 -5.32 -9.60
C LEU A 41 4.22 -5.44 -9.72
N ASP A 42 4.73 -6.56 -10.23
CA ASP A 42 6.17 -6.78 -10.44
C ASP A 42 6.76 -5.75 -11.41
N ALA A 43 6.09 -5.50 -12.54
CA ALA A 43 6.50 -4.49 -13.51
C ALA A 43 6.50 -3.09 -12.88
N TRP A 44 5.50 -2.77 -12.07
CA TRP A 44 5.41 -1.48 -11.38
C TRP A 44 6.54 -1.32 -10.35
N LEU A 45 6.83 -2.33 -9.54
CA LEU A 45 7.90 -2.33 -8.53
C LEU A 45 9.30 -2.25 -9.15
N ALA A 46 9.49 -2.89 -10.31
CA ALA A 46 10.78 -2.90 -11.01
C ALA A 46 11.14 -1.57 -11.67
N ALA A 47 10.14 -0.74 -12.04
CA ALA A 47 10.39 0.47 -12.81
C ALA A 47 11.00 1.64 -12.01
N ASP A 48 10.85 1.67 -10.68
CA ASP A 48 11.41 2.72 -9.83
C ASP A 48 11.66 2.20 -8.40
N ILE A 49 12.90 2.32 -7.91
CA ILE A 49 13.30 1.89 -6.56
C ILE A 49 12.46 2.56 -5.44
N ARG A 50 11.94 3.78 -5.67
CA ARG A 50 11.08 4.47 -4.72
C ARG A 50 9.75 3.74 -4.49
N ARG A 51 9.25 3.03 -5.51
CA ARG A 51 8.00 2.25 -5.44
C ARG A 51 8.13 1.05 -4.51
N GLN A 52 9.29 0.38 -4.50
CA GLN A 52 9.58 -0.70 -3.55
C GLN A 52 9.55 -0.19 -2.09
N GLY A 53 10.19 0.95 -1.84
CA GLY A 53 10.18 1.57 -0.51
C GLY A 53 8.77 1.99 -0.07
N ALA A 54 7.97 2.54 -0.98
CA ALA A 54 6.58 2.90 -0.71
C ALA A 54 5.70 1.68 -0.44
N PHE A 55 5.84 0.63 -1.25
CA PHE A 55 5.14 -0.64 -1.06
C PHE A 55 5.46 -1.27 0.31
N ALA A 56 6.74 -1.33 0.69
CA ALA A 56 7.15 -1.82 2.01
C ALA A 56 6.53 -1.00 3.16
N ARG A 57 6.48 0.33 3.03
CA ARG A 57 5.81 1.19 4.02
C ARG A 57 4.31 0.92 4.10
N ALA A 58 3.63 0.84 2.95
CA ALA A 58 2.19 0.54 2.89
C ALA A 58 1.88 -0.81 3.53
N TRP A 59 2.70 -1.84 3.26
CA TRP A 59 2.57 -3.17 3.86
C TRP A 59 2.73 -3.12 5.39
N ALA A 60 3.76 -2.41 5.88
CA ALA A 60 3.98 -2.25 7.31
C ALA A 60 2.81 -1.54 8.01
N VAL A 61 2.24 -0.51 7.39
CA VAL A 61 1.03 0.16 7.89
C VAL A 61 -0.14 -0.81 7.95
N SER A 62 -0.36 -1.61 6.90
CA SER A 62 -1.43 -2.62 6.88
C SER A 62 -1.32 -3.61 8.05
N LEU A 63 -0.13 -4.15 8.28
CA LEU A 63 0.12 -5.08 9.40
C LEU A 63 -0.16 -4.44 10.77
N GLN A 64 0.19 -3.16 10.95
CA GLN A 64 -0.13 -2.42 12.19
C GLN A 64 -1.65 -2.24 12.35
N MET A 65 -2.38 -1.96 11.27
CA MET A 65 -3.84 -1.83 11.31
C MET A 65 -4.52 -3.16 11.59
N ALA A 66 -4.06 -4.26 11.01
CA ALA A 66 -4.55 -5.60 11.33
C ALA A 66 -4.37 -5.93 12.83
N LYS A 67 -3.20 -5.58 13.40
CA LYS A 67 -2.94 -5.72 14.83
C LYS A 67 -3.86 -4.86 15.70
N ALA A 68 -4.08 -3.60 15.31
CA ALA A 68 -4.99 -2.70 16.03
C ALA A 68 -6.45 -3.23 16.03
N GLN A 69 -6.92 -3.78 14.91
CA GLN A 69 -8.25 -4.41 14.81
C GLN A 69 -8.38 -5.67 15.67
N ALA A 70 -7.32 -6.49 15.77
CA ALA A 70 -7.31 -7.67 16.64
C ALA A 70 -7.47 -7.27 18.12
N LEU A 71 -6.70 -6.27 18.58
CA LEU A 71 -6.81 -5.76 19.94
C LEU A 71 -8.21 -5.20 20.24
N GLY A 72 -8.79 -4.42 19.33
CA GLY A 72 -10.15 -3.88 19.50
C GLY A 72 -11.20 -4.98 19.69
N ARG A 73 -11.14 -6.09 18.94
CA ARG A 73 -12.07 -7.21 19.13
C ARG A 73 -11.97 -7.85 20.51
N ASP A 74 -10.74 -7.97 21.02
CA ASP A 74 -10.50 -8.55 22.34
C ASP A 74 -10.99 -7.60 23.47
N PHE A 75 -10.89 -6.29 23.28
CA PHE A 75 -11.38 -5.30 24.27
C PHE A 75 -12.91 -5.16 24.33
N PHE A 76 -13.65 -5.52 23.27
CA PHE A 76 -15.12 -5.44 23.22
C PHE A 76 -15.83 -6.79 23.45
N THR A 77 -15.08 -7.86 23.72
CA THR A 77 -15.69 -9.12 24.16
C THR A 77 -16.06 -8.96 25.63
N ASP A 78 -17.34 -8.67 25.88
CA ASP A 78 -17.93 -8.54 27.21
C ASP A 78 -17.73 -9.85 28.01
N PRO A 79 -17.04 -9.83 29.16
CA PRO A 79 -16.86 -11.01 30.00
C PRO A 79 -18.14 -11.44 30.74
N ASP A 80 -19.24 -10.67 30.67
CA ASP A 80 -20.47 -10.92 31.44
C ASP A 80 -21.63 -11.53 30.60
N GLN A 81 -21.33 -12.47 29.69
CA GLN A 81 -22.34 -13.27 28.98
C GLN A 81 -22.27 -14.75 29.40
N GLU A 82 -22.62 -15.04 30.66
CA GLU A 82 -22.97 -16.40 31.12
C GLU A 82 -24.15 -16.38 32.10
#